data_AF-A0A356ET28-F1
#
_entry.id   AF-A0A356ET28-F1
#
_cell.length_a   1.000
_cell.length_b   1.000
_cell.length_c   1.000
_cell.angle_alpha   90.00
_cell.angle_beta   90.00
_cell.angle_gamma   90.00
#
_symmetry.space_group_name_H-M   'P 1'
#
loop_
_entity.id
_entity.type
_entity.pdbx_description
1 polymer ?
#
loop_
_entity_poly.entity_id
_entity_poly.type
_entity_poly.pdbx_seq_one_letter_code
_entity_poly.pdbx_strand_id
1 'polypeptide(L)'
;MPRRLLVLSFLALLPGWHVAADGRTWTDSTGNYQVEADLIAFSETTVVLKKKDNSLVAVPVDKLSENDRGYLKSKEANELFRRSADAKQTWTLASGLEVVGKVVDFGRRDVTIQRRRGTIFVNDRRFDNLPEVYQKMLPKIVSHFEKTEIKDQRGLESWVMTLRGEPRTFTCEGVMLELENGDEYGVPFFLLSSGDVNILQPGWQRWLAAEKDRLQREHESFLLQSQAQAYQQDRLMNQQIAMMQLQMQGVQAGLTNLWEVRLIPGPGVMSPPLSVVVPGRDSRIATLEALRRNPGFVAGPVSRVSGRF
;
A
#
# COMPACT_ATOMS: atom_id res chain seq x y z
N MET A 1 11.21 -71.85 28.56
CA MET A 1 11.74 -70.52 28.23
C MET A 1 11.24 -70.09 26.86
N PRO A 2 10.35 -69.09 26.73
CA PRO A 2 9.92 -68.60 25.42
C PRO A 2 10.65 -67.31 25.01
N ARG A 3 11.06 -67.27 23.73
CA ARG A 3 11.63 -66.13 22.99
C ARG A 3 10.62 -64.98 22.90
N ARG A 4 11.02 -63.77 23.30
CA ARG A 4 10.27 -62.52 23.03
C ARG A 4 10.66 -61.98 21.65
N LEU A 5 9.68 -61.87 20.75
CA LEU A 5 9.78 -61.06 19.52
C LEU A 5 9.57 -59.59 19.87
N LEU A 6 10.47 -58.73 19.40
CA LEU A 6 10.38 -57.28 19.53
C LEU A 6 9.91 -56.74 18.16
N VAL A 7 8.67 -56.27 18.11
CA VAL A 7 8.10 -55.61 16.93
C VAL A 7 8.52 -54.15 16.97
N LEU A 8 9.36 -53.74 16.02
CA LEU A 8 9.74 -52.35 15.78
C LEU A 8 8.68 -51.69 14.88
N SER A 9 7.84 -50.85 15.48
CA SER A 9 6.89 -49.99 14.78
C SER A 9 7.66 -48.82 14.15
N PHE A 10 7.77 -48.81 12.82
CA PHE A 10 8.23 -47.67 12.05
C PHE A 10 7.07 -46.67 11.91
N LEU A 11 7.08 -45.61 12.73
CA LEU A 11 6.17 -44.48 12.60
C LEU A 11 6.73 -43.57 11.48
N ALA A 12 6.20 -43.71 10.27
CA ALA A 12 6.49 -42.79 9.18
C ALA A 12 5.82 -41.43 9.45
N LEU A 13 6.61 -40.45 9.91
CA LEU A 13 6.20 -39.04 9.88
C LEU A 13 6.20 -38.58 8.42
N LEU A 14 5.02 -38.42 7.84
CA LEU A 14 4.82 -37.63 6.62
C LEU A 14 4.99 -36.15 7.01
N PRO A 15 5.98 -35.41 6.46
CA PRO A 15 6.02 -33.97 6.65
C PRO A 15 4.82 -33.38 5.91
N GLY A 16 3.84 -32.89 6.67
CA GLY A 16 2.74 -32.10 6.15
C GLY A 16 3.30 -30.84 5.49
N TRP A 17 3.02 -30.69 4.19
CA TRP A 17 3.18 -29.41 3.53
C TRP A 17 2.17 -28.43 4.13
N HIS A 18 2.64 -27.63 5.08
CA HIS A 18 1.93 -26.45 5.52
C HIS A 18 2.02 -25.41 4.40
N VAL A 19 1.01 -25.39 3.54
CA VAL A 19 0.68 -24.20 2.76
C VAL A 19 -0.11 -23.30 3.72
N ALA A 20 0.60 -22.42 4.43
CA ALA A 20 0.00 -21.34 5.18
C ALA A 20 0.66 -20.04 4.69
N ALA A 21 -0.12 -19.20 4.00
CA ALA A 21 0.19 -17.79 3.82
C ALA A 21 -0.22 -17.06 5.10
N ASP A 22 0.44 -17.41 6.19
CA ASP A 22 0.32 -16.89 7.55
C ASP A 22 1.77 -16.62 7.99
N GLY A 23 2.05 -15.42 8.54
CA GLY A 23 3.38 -14.80 8.57
C GLY A 23 4.58 -15.72 8.84
N ARG A 24 5.69 -15.50 8.12
CA ARG A 24 6.93 -16.26 8.28
C ARG A 24 7.51 -16.03 9.68
N THR A 25 8.05 -17.08 10.30
CA THR A 25 8.88 -16.93 11.50
C THR A 25 10.29 -16.48 11.12
N TRP A 26 10.65 -15.26 11.52
CA TRP A 26 11.99 -14.68 11.39
C TRP A 26 12.80 -14.96 12.64
N THR A 27 14.06 -15.31 12.45
CA THR A 27 14.97 -15.68 13.53
C THR A 27 16.19 -14.78 13.53
N ASP A 28 16.65 -14.38 14.71
CA ASP A 28 17.88 -13.62 14.85
C ASP A 28 19.14 -14.47 14.60
N SER A 29 20.30 -13.83 14.51
CA SER A 29 21.59 -14.50 14.25
C SER A 29 21.97 -15.49 15.35
N THR A 30 21.42 -15.35 16.56
CA THR A 30 21.71 -16.24 17.69
C THR A 30 20.73 -17.40 17.82
N GLY A 31 19.58 -17.36 17.16
CA GLY A 31 18.52 -18.36 17.26
C GLY A 31 17.62 -18.22 18.50
N ASN A 32 17.93 -17.27 19.40
CA ASN A 32 17.24 -17.10 20.67
C ASN A 32 15.97 -16.26 20.55
N TYR A 33 15.87 -15.44 19.50
CA TYR A 33 14.74 -14.57 19.28
C TYR A 33 14.06 -14.93 17.96
N GLN A 34 12.76 -15.20 18.06
CA GLN A 34 11.91 -15.52 16.93
C GLN A 34 10.70 -14.59 16.91
N VAL A 35 10.33 -14.13 15.72
CA VAL A 35 9.15 -13.28 15.52
C VAL A 35 8.37 -13.76 14.32
N GLU A 36 7.08 -13.98 14.50
CA GLU A 36 6.17 -14.28 13.40
C GLU A 36 5.72 -12.96 12.77
N ALA A 37 6.05 -12.75 11.50
CA ALA A 37 5.80 -11.49 10.81
C ALA A 37 5.80 -11.62 9.29
N ASP A 38 5.08 -10.71 8.64
CA ASP A 38 5.07 -10.55 7.19
C ASP A 38 6.23 -9.67 6.72
N LEU A 39 6.85 -10.05 5.60
CA LEU A 39 7.84 -9.21 4.93
C LEU A 39 7.13 -8.05 4.23
N ILE A 40 7.45 -6.82 4.63
CA ILE A 40 6.94 -5.63 3.97
C ILE A 40 7.94 -5.15 2.92
N ALA A 41 9.19 -4.92 3.33
CA ALA A 41 10.25 -4.47 2.44
C ALA A 41 11.62 -4.89 3.00
N PHE A 42 12.64 -4.87 2.15
CA PHE A 42 14.03 -5.02 2.57
C PHE A 42 14.96 -4.21 1.66
N SER A 43 16.11 -3.82 2.19
CA SER A 43 17.25 -3.25 1.49
C SER A 43 18.48 -4.13 1.72
N GLU A 44 19.65 -3.70 1.26
CA GLU A 44 20.90 -4.43 1.53
C GLU A 44 21.22 -4.52 3.03
N THR A 45 20.77 -3.56 3.83
CA THR A 45 21.16 -3.42 5.24
C THR A 45 20.02 -3.64 6.22
N THR A 46 18.77 -3.46 5.79
CA THR A 46 17.60 -3.43 6.70
C THR A 46 16.44 -4.23 6.13
N VAL A 47 15.73 -4.96 6.99
CA VAL A 47 14.44 -5.61 6.69
C VAL A 47 13.34 -4.97 7.52
N VAL A 48 12.18 -4.71 6.92
CA VAL A 48 10.98 -4.25 7.61
C VAL A 48 9.95 -5.35 7.65
N LEU A 49 9.58 -5.72 8.87
CA LEU A 49 8.66 -6.79 9.19
C LEU A 49 7.40 -6.23 9.83
N LYS A 50 6.24 -6.76 9.45
CA LYS A 50 4.95 -6.45 10.07
C LYS A 50 4.49 -7.60 10.95
N LYS A 51 4.33 -7.34 12.23
CA LYS A 51 3.82 -8.32 13.20
C LYS A 51 2.30 -8.45 13.12
N LYS A 52 1.77 -9.51 13.74
CA LYS A 52 0.31 -9.75 13.86
C LYS A 52 -0.48 -8.61 14.52
N ASP A 53 0.17 -7.80 15.36
CA ASP A 53 -0.43 -6.61 15.99
C ASP A 53 -0.43 -5.37 15.09
N ASN A 54 -0.05 -5.52 13.81
CA ASN A 54 0.16 -4.46 12.81
C ASN A 54 1.30 -3.48 13.12
N SER A 55 2.14 -3.75 14.12
CA SER A 55 3.35 -2.98 14.34
C SER A 55 4.43 -3.34 13.32
N LEU A 56 5.19 -2.32 12.90
CA LEU A 56 6.35 -2.49 12.04
C LEU A 56 7.63 -2.51 12.85
N VAL A 57 8.53 -3.43 12.51
CA VAL A 57 9.85 -3.54 13.11
C VAL A 57 10.90 -3.56 12.02
N ALA A 58 11.89 -2.68 12.17
CA ALA A 58 13.09 -2.66 11.37
C ALA A 58 14.16 -3.54 12.02
N VAL A 59 14.71 -4.49 11.26
CA VAL A 59 15.76 -5.40 11.72
C VAL A 59 16.95 -5.30 10.76
N PRO A 60 18.17 -5.02 11.25
CA PRO A 60 19.36 -5.09 10.42
C PRO A 60 19.57 -6.49 9.82
N VAL A 61 19.92 -6.57 8.54
CA VAL A 61 20.07 -7.85 7.81
C VAL A 61 21.17 -8.73 8.42
N ASP A 62 22.24 -8.12 8.95
CA ASP A 62 23.33 -8.82 9.63
C ASP A 62 22.90 -9.50 10.95
N LYS A 63 21.79 -9.04 11.55
CA LYS A 63 21.18 -9.60 12.76
C LYS A 63 20.20 -10.74 12.49
N LEU A 64 19.90 -11.04 11.23
CA LEU A 64 19.06 -12.18 10.87
C LEU A 64 19.84 -13.49 10.81
N SER A 65 19.13 -14.60 10.96
CA SER A 65 19.68 -15.94 10.75
C SER A 65 20.17 -16.14 9.30
N GLU A 66 21.09 -17.07 9.09
CA GLU A 66 21.58 -17.38 7.73
C GLU A 66 20.45 -17.86 6.81
N ASN A 67 19.47 -18.58 7.37
CA ASN A 67 18.30 -19.05 6.64
C ASN A 67 17.42 -17.88 6.18
N ASP A 68 17.18 -16.90 7.05
CA ASP A 68 16.39 -15.72 6.70
C ASP A 68 17.12 -14.79 5.74
N ARG A 69 18.44 -14.63 5.89
CA ARG A 69 19.28 -13.96 4.87
C ARG A 69 19.23 -14.66 3.52
N GLY A 70 19.18 -16.00 3.52
CA GLY A 70 19.00 -16.80 2.31
C GLY A 70 17.63 -16.55 1.66
N TYR A 71 16.57 -16.46 2.45
CA TYR A 71 15.22 -16.16 1.96
C TYR A 71 15.13 -14.79 1.28
N LEU A 72 15.79 -13.75 1.79
CA LEU A 72 15.81 -12.42 1.14
C LEU A 72 16.40 -12.45 -0.29
N LYS A 73 17.21 -13.46 -0.61
CA LYS A 73 17.79 -13.67 -1.95
C LYS A 73 16.90 -14.53 -2.86
N SER A 74 15.79 -15.06 -2.35
CA SER A 74 14.91 -15.95 -3.11
C SER A 74 14.10 -15.18 -4.16
N LYS A 75 13.53 -15.90 -5.13
CA LYS A 75 12.67 -15.29 -6.16
C LYS A 75 11.40 -14.71 -5.54
N GLU A 76 10.83 -15.39 -4.56
CA GLU A 76 9.61 -15.00 -3.86
C GLU A 76 9.81 -13.67 -3.12
N ALA A 77 10.91 -13.52 -2.36
CA ALA A 77 11.22 -12.27 -1.68
C ALA A 77 11.48 -11.12 -2.67
N ASN A 78 12.21 -11.39 -3.76
CA ASN A 78 12.47 -10.39 -4.80
C ASN A 78 11.20 -9.99 -5.57
N GLU A 79 10.27 -10.91 -5.81
CA GLU A 79 8.98 -10.58 -6.42
C GLU A 79 8.11 -9.74 -5.50
N LEU A 80 8.08 -10.05 -4.20
CA LEU A 80 7.41 -9.20 -3.20
C LEU A 80 8.02 -7.79 -3.17
N PHE A 81 9.36 -7.69 -3.15
CA PHE A 81 10.07 -6.41 -3.21
C PHE A 81 9.77 -5.63 -4.49
N ARG A 82 9.72 -6.27 -5.66
CA ARG A 82 9.39 -5.60 -6.92
C ARG A 82 7.94 -5.12 -6.95
N ARG A 83 7.00 -5.99 -6.55
CA ARG A 83 5.58 -5.63 -6.46
C ARG A 83 5.35 -4.48 -5.49
N SER A 84 6.14 -4.41 -4.43
CA SER A 84 6.02 -3.34 -3.44
C SER A 84 6.73 -2.05 -3.81
N ALA A 85 7.94 -2.13 -4.39
CA ALA A 85 8.73 -0.98 -4.79
C ALA A 85 8.06 -0.18 -5.93
N ASP A 86 7.28 -0.85 -6.78
CA ASP A 86 6.58 -0.26 -7.93
C ASP A 86 5.10 0.07 -7.65
N ALA A 87 4.58 -0.29 -6.47
CA ALA A 87 3.18 -0.03 -6.12
C ALA A 87 2.96 1.46 -5.87
N LYS A 88 2.32 2.14 -6.82
CA LYS A 88 1.80 3.51 -6.64
C LYS A 88 0.80 3.51 -5.47
N GLN A 89 0.93 4.51 -4.59
CA GLN A 89 0.11 4.64 -3.40
C GLN A 89 -0.89 5.76 -3.62
N THR A 90 -2.15 5.54 -3.24
CA THR A 90 -3.17 6.60 -3.28
C THR A 90 -3.27 7.26 -1.91
N TRP A 91 -2.97 8.55 -1.85
CA TRP A 91 -3.05 9.35 -0.63
C TRP A 91 -4.26 10.26 -0.67
N THR A 92 -5.03 10.31 0.42
CA THR A 92 -6.22 11.15 0.49
C THR A 92 -5.91 12.38 1.31
N LEU A 93 -5.91 13.56 0.68
CA LEU A 93 -5.77 14.82 1.38
C LEU A 93 -7.01 15.08 2.25
N ALA A 94 -6.88 15.92 3.27
CA ALA A 94 -7.99 16.35 4.14
C ALA A 94 -9.18 16.96 3.37
N SER A 95 -8.92 17.46 2.16
CA SER A 95 -9.94 17.96 1.25
C SER A 95 -10.71 16.91 0.45
N GLY A 96 -10.36 15.63 0.57
CA GLY A 96 -10.87 14.52 -0.25
C GLY A 96 -10.17 14.36 -1.60
N LEU A 97 -9.22 15.24 -1.95
CA LEU A 97 -8.39 15.07 -3.15
C LEU A 97 -7.49 13.86 -3.00
N GLU A 98 -7.46 13.00 -4.01
CA GLU A 98 -6.56 11.84 -4.07
C GLU A 98 -5.29 12.18 -4.85
N VAL A 99 -4.15 11.74 -4.31
CA VAL A 99 -2.83 11.88 -4.93
C VAL A 99 -2.24 10.50 -5.12
N VAL A 100 -2.00 10.13 -6.38
CA VAL A 100 -1.36 8.86 -6.72
C VAL A 100 0.14 9.13 -6.89
N GLY A 101 0.95 8.52 -6.02
CA GLY A 101 2.41 8.68 -6.05
C GLY A 101 3.10 7.73 -5.09
N LYS A 102 4.40 7.58 -5.23
CA LYS A 102 5.24 6.81 -4.32
C LYS A 102 5.82 7.77 -3.28
N VAL A 103 5.60 7.51 -1.99
CA VAL A 103 6.35 8.24 -0.95
C VAL A 103 7.81 7.83 -1.08
N VAL A 104 8.70 8.80 -1.20
CA VAL A 104 10.14 8.55 -1.35
C VAL A 104 10.96 9.03 -0.15
N ASP A 105 10.56 10.13 0.49
CA ASP A 105 11.29 10.71 1.62
C ASP A 105 10.40 11.64 2.46
N PHE A 106 10.90 12.06 3.63
CA PHE A 106 10.44 13.28 4.28
C PHE A 106 11.18 14.49 3.72
N GLY A 107 10.56 15.66 3.77
CA GLY A 107 11.20 16.86 3.26
C GLY A 107 10.65 18.15 3.84
N ARG A 108 11.57 19.13 3.91
CA ARG A 108 11.25 20.56 4.02
C ARG A 108 11.55 21.20 2.67
N ARG A 109 10.54 21.78 2.03
CA ARG A 109 10.66 22.43 0.72
C ARG A 109 10.03 23.81 0.74
N ASP A 110 10.76 24.76 0.19
CA ASP A 110 10.22 26.08 -0.05
C ASP A 110 9.37 26.08 -1.33
N VAL A 111 8.22 26.73 -1.24
CA VAL A 111 7.29 26.96 -2.34
C VAL A 111 7.22 28.46 -2.57
N THR A 112 7.95 28.92 -3.58
CA THR A 112 7.99 30.32 -3.99
C THR A 112 7.02 30.57 -5.13
N ILE A 113 5.99 31.38 -4.87
CA ILE A 113 5.00 31.79 -5.85
C ILE A 113 5.28 33.24 -6.26
N GLN A 114 5.29 33.50 -7.56
CA GLN A 114 5.52 34.84 -8.09
C GLN A 114 4.81 35.05 -9.43
N ARG A 115 4.52 36.31 -9.77
CA ARG A 115 3.99 36.69 -11.07
C ARG A 115 5.06 37.40 -11.90
N ARG A 116 5.37 36.88 -13.08
CA ARG A 116 6.29 37.51 -14.04
C ARG A 116 5.58 37.66 -15.39
N ARG A 117 5.50 38.89 -15.91
CA ARG A 117 4.90 39.20 -17.23
C ARG A 117 3.50 38.59 -17.45
N GLY A 118 2.67 38.59 -16.41
CA GLY A 118 1.31 38.06 -16.48
C GLY A 118 1.17 36.56 -16.18
N THR A 119 2.28 35.82 -16.11
CA THR A 119 2.29 34.37 -15.85
C THR A 119 2.67 34.09 -14.40
N ILE A 120 2.02 33.08 -13.80
CA ILE A 120 2.32 32.61 -12.45
C ILE A 120 3.42 31.54 -12.52
N PHE A 121 4.45 31.71 -11.71
CA PHE A 121 5.54 30.76 -11.54
C PHE A 121 5.57 30.24 -10.11
N VAL A 122 5.84 28.94 -9.98
CA VAL A 122 6.07 28.26 -8.71
C VAL A 122 7.41 27.54 -8.79
N ASN A 123 8.38 27.92 -7.95
CA ASN A 123 9.75 27.37 -7.97
C ASN A 123 10.34 27.30 -9.39
N ASP A 124 10.17 28.39 -10.16
CA ASP A 124 10.59 28.57 -11.56
C ASP A 124 9.84 27.77 -12.63
N ARG A 125 8.85 26.94 -12.27
CA ARG A 125 7.95 26.28 -13.22
C ARG A 125 6.69 27.11 -13.43
N ARG A 126 6.16 27.16 -14.65
CA ARG A 126 4.86 27.77 -14.93
C ARG A 126 3.76 26.98 -14.19
N PHE A 127 2.83 27.68 -13.55
CA PHE A 127 1.71 27.07 -12.84
C PHE A 127 0.93 26.07 -13.72
N ASP A 128 0.64 26.46 -14.95
CA ASP A 128 -0.12 25.64 -15.92
C ASP A 128 0.58 24.34 -16.31
N ASN A 129 1.91 24.26 -16.14
CA ASN A 129 2.73 23.10 -16.48
C ASN A 129 2.93 22.16 -15.28
N LEU A 130 2.41 22.51 -14.11
CA LEU A 130 2.50 21.66 -12.92
C LEU A 130 1.44 20.55 -13.01
N PRO A 131 1.66 19.40 -12.35
CA PRO A 131 0.65 18.36 -12.23
C PRO A 131 -0.65 18.91 -11.64
N GLU A 132 -1.80 18.41 -12.12
CA GLU A 132 -3.12 18.88 -11.69
C GLU A 132 -3.30 18.83 -10.17
N VAL A 133 -2.77 17.78 -9.53
CA VAL A 133 -2.76 17.66 -8.06
C VAL A 133 -2.06 18.84 -7.40
N TYR A 134 -0.91 19.25 -7.91
CA TYR A 134 -0.12 20.34 -7.33
C TYR A 134 -0.79 21.69 -7.57
N GLN A 135 -1.40 21.88 -8.74
CA GLN A 135 -2.25 23.05 -9.03
C GLN A 135 -3.41 23.18 -8.04
N LYS A 136 -4.04 22.06 -7.64
CA LYS A 136 -5.13 22.02 -6.65
C LYS A 136 -4.65 22.17 -5.19
N MET A 137 -3.41 21.80 -4.89
CA MET A 137 -2.83 21.98 -3.55
C MET A 137 -2.44 23.43 -3.29
N LEU A 138 -1.92 24.15 -4.28
CA LEU A 138 -1.39 25.51 -4.11
C LEU A 138 -2.37 26.50 -3.46
N PRO A 139 -3.66 26.60 -3.88
CA PRO A 139 -4.64 27.42 -3.19
C PRO A 139 -4.75 27.11 -1.69
N LYS A 140 -4.69 25.83 -1.33
CA LYS A 140 -4.78 25.38 0.07
C LYS A 140 -3.53 25.70 0.87
N ILE A 141 -2.35 25.59 0.24
CA ILE A 141 -1.08 25.99 0.85
C ILE A 141 -1.11 27.48 1.18
N VAL A 142 -1.44 28.31 0.19
CA VAL A 142 -1.52 29.76 0.39
C VAL A 142 -2.59 30.09 1.43
N SER A 143 -3.75 29.43 1.36
CA SER A 143 -4.84 29.64 2.31
C SER A 143 -4.43 29.35 3.77
N HIS A 144 -3.62 28.31 3.99
CA HIS A 144 -3.10 27.95 5.30
C HIS A 144 -2.15 29.02 5.86
N PHE A 145 -1.17 29.47 5.06
CA PHE A 145 -0.15 30.42 5.52
C PHE A 145 -0.66 31.86 5.62
N GLU A 146 -1.46 32.29 4.65
CA GLU A 146 -2.03 33.66 4.60
C GLU A 146 -3.34 33.77 5.41
N LYS A 147 -3.79 32.68 6.04
CA LYS A 147 -5.02 32.60 6.86
C LYS A 147 -6.26 33.18 6.16
N THR A 148 -6.30 33.04 4.83
CA THR A 148 -7.33 33.60 3.96
C THR A 148 -7.95 32.49 3.14
N GLU A 149 -9.26 32.46 2.95
CA GLU A 149 -9.91 31.38 2.22
C GLU A 149 -9.65 31.51 0.70
N ILE A 150 -8.84 30.60 0.15
CA ILE A 150 -8.58 30.51 -1.30
C ILE A 150 -9.08 29.15 -1.78
N LYS A 151 -10.25 29.17 -2.45
CA LYS A 151 -11.00 27.95 -2.80
C LYS A 151 -10.44 27.24 -4.04
N ASP A 152 -10.01 28.02 -5.02
CA ASP A 152 -9.70 27.53 -6.36
C ASP A 152 -8.55 28.31 -7.01
N GLN A 153 -8.25 27.94 -8.25
CA GLN A 153 -7.23 28.59 -9.07
C GLN A 153 -7.53 30.08 -9.29
N ARG A 154 -8.79 30.48 -9.48
CA ARG A 154 -9.16 31.89 -9.66
C ARG A 154 -8.87 32.71 -8.42
N GLY A 155 -9.13 32.15 -7.24
CA GLY A 155 -8.74 32.73 -5.96
C GLY A 155 -7.23 32.90 -5.86
N LEU A 156 -6.46 31.89 -6.26
CA LEU A 156 -5.00 31.95 -6.28
C LEU A 156 -4.51 33.05 -7.23
N GLU A 157 -5.05 33.13 -8.45
CA GLU A 157 -4.70 34.18 -9.43
C GLU A 157 -4.98 35.58 -8.86
N SER A 158 -6.15 35.77 -8.25
CA SER A 158 -6.53 37.03 -7.62
C SER A 158 -5.58 37.40 -6.48
N TRP A 159 -5.21 36.42 -5.64
CA TRP A 159 -4.24 36.63 -4.57
C TRP A 159 -2.86 37.00 -5.12
N VAL A 160 -2.36 36.29 -6.14
CA VAL A 160 -1.07 36.57 -6.77
C VAL A 160 -1.02 37.97 -7.38
N MET A 161 -2.15 38.53 -7.86
CA MET A 161 -2.22 39.91 -8.33
C MET A 161 -1.96 40.93 -7.21
N THR A 162 -2.29 40.61 -5.95
CA THR A 162 -2.05 41.51 -4.81
C THR A 162 -0.58 41.66 -4.47
N LEU A 163 0.25 40.67 -4.83
CA LEU A 163 1.69 40.66 -4.58
C LEU A 163 2.47 41.66 -5.44
N ARG A 164 1.85 42.26 -6.47
CA ARG A 164 2.47 43.27 -7.36
C ARG A 164 3.84 42.86 -7.95
N GLY A 165 4.06 41.55 -8.11
CA GLY A 165 5.29 40.98 -8.68
C GLY A 165 6.35 40.60 -7.64
N GLU A 166 6.13 40.87 -6.35
CA GLU A 166 7.00 40.38 -5.29
C GLU A 166 6.79 38.87 -5.07
N PRO A 167 7.88 38.07 -5.00
CA PRO A 167 7.77 36.65 -4.72
C PRO A 167 7.35 36.42 -3.26
N ARG A 168 6.50 35.43 -3.03
CA ARG A 168 6.16 34.93 -1.69
C ARG A 168 6.62 33.50 -1.56
N THR A 169 7.36 33.22 -0.49
CA THR A 169 7.92 31.89 -0.21
C THR A 169 7.26 31.30 1.03
N PHE A 170 6.81 30.06 0.91
CA PHE A 170 6.24 29.28 2.00
C PHE A 170 7.09 28.04 2.24
N THR A 171 7.57 27.85 3.46
CA THR A 171 8.29 26.64 3.84
C THR A 171 7.30 25.56 4.22
N CYS A 172 7.24 24.50 3.41
CA CYS A 172 6.35 23.37 3.61
C CYS A 172 7.12 22.18 4.17
N GLU A 173 6.56 21.55 5.20
CA GLU A 173 7.09 20.32 5.80
C GLU A 173 6.11 19.18 5.56
N GLY A 174 6.61 18.04 5.11
CA GLY A 174 5.76 16.94 4.70
C GLY A 174 6.50 15.74 4.13
N VAL A 175 5.76 14.97 3.35
CA VAL A 175 6.27 13.82 2.61
C VAL A 175 6.58 14.22 1.17
N MET A 176 7.66 13.69 0.62
CA MET A 176 8.02 13.78 -0.77
C MET A 176 7.36 12.64 -1.52
N LEU A 177 6.55 12.98 -2.52
CA LEU A 177 5.91 12.03 -3.42
C LEU A 177 6.55 12.10 -4.80
N GLU A 178 6.99 10.96 -5.30
CA GLU A 178 7.34 10.77 -6.70
C GLU A 178 6.06 10.45 -7.48
N LEU A 179 5.73 11.28 -8.47
CA LEU A 179 4.58 11.10 -9.35
C LEU A 179 4.94 10.28 -10.60
N GLU A 180 3.96 9.94 -11.43
CA GLU A 180 4.17 9.08 -12.61
C GLU A 180 5.16 9.65 -13.64
N ASN A 181 5.34 10.97 -13.65
CA ASN A 181 6.30 11.66 -14.51
C ASN A 181 7.74 11.61 -13.96
N GLY A 182 7.97 10.99 -12.80
CA GLY A 182 9.27 10.90 -12.13
C GLY A 182 9.68 12.18 -11.39
N ASP A 183 8.83 13.21 -11.38
CA ASP A 183 9.09 14.42 -10.59
C ASP A 183 8.67 14.21 -9.13
N GLU A 184 9.49 14.70 -8.21
CA GLU A 184 9.19 14.71 -6.78
C GLU A 184 8.48 16.00 -6.35
N TYR A 185 7.39 15.84 -5.61
CA TYR A 185 6.63 16.95 -5.04
C TYR A 185 6.43 16.77 -3.54
N GLY A 186 6.66 17.85 -2.79
CA GLY A 186 6.35 17.88 -1.37
C GLY A 186 4.85 18.04 -1.13
N VAL A 187 4.26 17.12 -0.35
CA VAL A 187 2.90 17.23 0.17
C VAL A 187 2.97 17.60 1.64
N PRO A 188 2.58 18.83 2.01
CA PRO A 188 2.61 19.28 3.39
C PRO A 188 1.74 18.43 4.32
N PHE A 189 2.19 18.19 5.56
CA PHE A 189 1.43 17.40 6.54
C PHE A 189 0.04 17.97 6.82
N PHE A 190 -0.12 19.30 6.83
CA PHE A 190 -1.42 19.93 7.09
C PHE A 190 -2.46 19.68 5.97
N LEU A 191 -2.03 19.21 4.80
CA LEU A 191 -2.93 18.79 3.74
C LEU A 191 -3.33 17.32 3.84
N LEU A 192 -2.59 16.50 4.58
CA LEU A 192 -2.89 15.07 4.75
C LEU A 192 -4.05 14.87 5.74
N SER A 193 -4.69 13.70 5.67
CA SER A 193 -5.70 13.32 6.66
C SER A 193 -5.07 13.17 8.05
N SER A 194 -5.85 13.40 9.12
CA SER A 194 -5.35 13.24 10.50
C SER A 194 -4.89 11.80 10.78
N GLY A 195 -5.52 10.80 10.16
CA GLY A 195 -5.09 9.41 10.24
C GLY A 195 -3.70 9.20 9.67
N ASP A 196 -3.43 9.75 8.48
CA ASP A 196 -2.12 9.63 7.82
C ASP A 196 -1.03 10.39 8.60
N VAL A 197 -1.33 11.60 9.09
CA VAL A 197 -0.38 12.40 9.87
C VAL A 197 0.04 11.65 11.14
N ASN A 198 -0.90 11.04 11.88
CA ASN A 198 -0.58 10.30 13.10
C ASN A 198 0.38 9.12 12.85
N ILE A 199 0.31 8.50 11.68
CA ILE A 199 1.17 7.39 11.28
C ILE A 199 2.57 7.89 10.92
N LEU A 200 2.65 9.02 10.22
CA LEU A 200 3.88 9.58 9.66
C LEU A 200 4.68 10.42 10.68
N GLN A 201 4.01 11.03 11.64
CA GLN A 201 4.59 11.99 12.59
C GLN A 201 5.76 11.40 13.42
N PRO A 202 5.70 10.15 13.93
CA PRO A 202 6.86 9.55 14.61
C PRO A 202 8.09 9.42 13.71
N GLY A 203 7.91 9.06 12.43
CA GLY A 203 9.02 8.98 11.46
C GLY A 203 9.60 10.34 11.13
N TRP A 204 8.74 11.35 10.97
CA TRP A 204 9.15 12.73 10.77
C TRP A 204 10.05 13.26 11.90
N GLN A 205 9.69 13.00 13.15
CA GLN A 205 10.49 13.44 14.31
C GLN A 205 11.88 12.78 14.33
N ARG A 206 11.98 11.51 13.96
CA ARG A 206 13.28 10.82 13.84
C ARG A 206 14.11 11.37 12.69
N TRP A 207 13.48 11.62 11.54
CA TRP A 207 14.14 12.23 10.38
C TRP A 207 14.69 13.62 10.71
N LEU A 208 13.92 14.45 11.44
CA LEU A 208 14.39 15.75 11.95
C LEU A 208 15.57 15.60 12.92
N ALA A 209 15.57 14.58 13.78
CA ALA A 209 16.68 14.31 14.69
C ALA A 209 17.95 13.84 13.94
N ALA A 210 17.79 13.20 12.78
CA ALA A 210 18.85 12.68 11.92
C ALA A 210 19.47 13.73 10.96
N GLU A 211 19.13 15.02 11.09
CA GLU A 211 19.42 16.09 10.11
C GLU A 211 20.90 16.20 9.66
N LYS A 212 21.85 15.67 10.45
CA LYS A 212 23.30 15.70 10.15
C LYS A 212 23.88 14.37 9.65
N ASP A 213 23.17 13.25 9.77
CA ASP A 213 23.67 11.92 9.40
C ASP A 213 22.97 11.42 8.13
N ARG A 214 23.73 11.29 7.04
CA ARG A 214 23.21 10.83 5.75
C ARG A 214 22.69 9.39 5.82
N LEU A 215 23.39 8.50 6.53
CA LEU A 215 23.00 7.09 6.62
C LEU A 215 21.71 6.92 7.43
N GLN A 216 21.55 7.71 8.50
CA GLN A 216 20.31 7.71 9.27
C GLN A 216 19.13 8.26 8.46
N ARG A 217 19.34 9.29 7.63
CA ARG A 217 18.29 9.77 6.73
C ARG A 217 17.87 8.70 5.73
N GLU A 218 18.82 8.05 5.05
CA GLU A 218 18.53 6.96 4.11
C GLU A 218 17.76 5.80 4.79
N HIS A 219 18.11 5.49 6.04
CA HIS A 219 17.38 4.51 6.85
C HIS A 219 15.94 4.95 7.13
N GLU A 220 15.72 6.19 7.57
CA GLU A 220 14.36 6.71 7.84
C GLU A 220 13.50 6.82 6.57
N SER A 221 14.08 7.22 5.42
CA SER A 221 13.38 7.22 4.14
C SER A 221 12.91 5.82 3.76
N PHE A 222 13.76 4.80 3.97
CA PHE A 222 13.40 3.40 3.75
C PHE A 222 12.29 2.90 4.69
N LEU A 223 12.33 3.30 5.97
CA LEU A 223 11.28 2.99 6.93
C LEU A 223 9.94 3.63 6.55
N LEU A 224 9.97 4.89 6.13
CA LEU A 224 8.81 5.62 5.63
C LEU A 224 8.17 4.89 4.44
N GLN A 225 8.97 4.51 3.45
CA GLN A 225 8.52 3.78 2.27
C GLN A 225 7.81 2.47 2.66
N SER A 226 8.43 1.72 3.57
CA SER A 226 7.89 0.45 4.07
C SER A 226 6.59 0.66 4.85
N GLN A 227 6.52 1.69 5.68
CA GLN A 227 5.31 2.01 6.45
C GLN A 227 4.15 2.42 5.56
N ALA A 228 4.42 3.28 4.59
CA ALA A 228 3.45 3.70 3.59
C ALA A 228 2.89 2.50 2.81
N GLN A 229 3.74 1.56 2.45
CA GLN A 229 3.34 0.34 1.74
C GLN A 229 2.44 -0.55 2.60
N ALA A 230 2.84 -0.87 3.84
CA ALA A 230 2.05 -1.69 4.74
C ALA A 230 0.65 -1.08 4.97
N TYR A 231 0.59 0.24 5.14
CA TYR A 231 -0.67 0.96 5.31
C TYR A 231 -1.61 0.80 4.11
N GLN A 232 -1.09 0.87 2.88
CA GLN A 232 -1.92 0.70 1.68
C GLN A 232 -2.42 -0.74 1.51
N GLN A 233 -1.57 -1.73 1.80
CA GLN A 233 -1.97 -3.14 1.78
C GLN A 233 -3.13 -3.39 2.75
N ASP A 234 -3.07 -2.80 3.95
CA ASP A 234 -4.13 -2.92 4.95
C ASP A 234 -5.43 -2.26 4.53
N ARG A 235 -5.37 -1.08 3.89
CA ARG A 235 -6.57 -0.43 3.37
C ARG A 235 -7.24 -1.26 2.28
N LEU A 236 -6.46 -1.82 1.34
CA LEU A 236 -6.99 -2.70 0.30
C LEU A 236 -7.62 -3.96 0.89
N MET A 237 -6.96 -4.58 1.88
CA MET A 237 -7.49 -5.75 2.58
C MET A 237 -8.81 -5.41 3.32
N ASN A 238 -8.83 -4.33 4.09
CA ASN A 238 -10.02 -3.89 4.82
C ASN A 238 -11.18 -3.54 3.89
N GLN A 239 -10.91 -2.90 2.74
CA GLN A 239 -11.92 -2.65 1.71
C GLN A 239 -12.48 -3.95 1.14
N GLN A 240 -11.61 -4.93 0.86
CA GLN A 240 -12.05 -6.25 0.40
C GLN A 240 -12.90 -6.97 1.45
N ILE A 241 -12.50 -6.95 2.72
CA ILE A 241 -13.26 -7.52 3.84
C ILE A 241 -14.61 -6.83 3.98
N ALA A 242 -14.65 -5.50 3.95
CA ALA A 242 -15.91 -4.74 4.03
C ALA A 242 -16.84 -5.07 2.85
N MET A 243 -16.31 -5.18 1.63
CA MET A 243 -17.07 -5.61 0.46
C MET A 243 -17.56 -7.05 0.59
N MET A 244 -16.75 -7.95 1.15
CA MET A 244 -17.14 -9.33 1.43
C MET A 244 -18.25 -9.38 2.50
N GLN A 245 -18.15 -8.59 3.57
CA GLN A 245 -19.18 -8.46 4.59
C GLN A 245 -20.48 -7.93 4.01
N LEU A 246 -20.44 -6.91 3.15
CA LEU A 246 -21.63 -6.40 2.44
C LEU A 246 -22.27 -7.48 1.57
N GLN A 247 -21.47 -8.26 0.84
CA GLN A 247 -21.96 -9.40 0.05
C GLN A 247 -22.62 -10.46 0.95
N MET A 248 -21.99 -10.79 2.08
CA MET A 248 -22.55 -11.75 3.05
C MET A 248 -23.84 -11.24 3.70
N GLN A 249 -23.92 -9.95 4.03
CA GLN A 249 -25.15 -9.33 4.53
C GLN A 249 -26.26 -9.37 3.48
N GLY A 250 -25.96 -9.14 2.20
CA GLY A 250 -26.90 -9.32 1.11
C GLY A 250 -27.43 -10.76 1.01
N VAL A 251 -26.58 -11.75 1.30
CA VAL A 251 -26.99 -13.16 1.37
C VAL A 251 -27.88 -13.43 2.59
N GLN A 252 -27.51 -12.94 3.78
CA GLN A 252 -28.29 -13.10 5.02
C GLN A 252 -29.65 -12.39 4.95
N ALA A 253 -29.70 -11.22 4.31
CA ALA A 253 -30.93 -10.46 4.10
C ALA A 253 -31.82 -11.03 2.98
N GLY A 254 -31.39 -12.11 2.31
CA GLY A 254 -32.13 -12.73 1.20
C GLY A 254 -32.16 -11.88 -0.08
N LEU A 255 -31.32 -10.85 -0.18
CA LEU A 255 -31.21 -9.98 -1.37
C LEU A 255 -30.45 -10.67 -2.51
N THR A 256 -29.51 -11.54 -2.18
CA THR A 256 -28.73 -12.34 -3.13
C THR A 256 -28.54 -13.76 -2.61
N ASN A 257 -28.32 -14.74 -3.49
CA ASN A 257 -27.91 -16.09 -3.10
C ASN A 257 -26.45 -16.32 -3.51
N LEU A 258 -25.79 -17.30 -2.88
CA LEU A 258 -24.52 -17.80 -3.39
C LEU A 258 -24.77 -18.86 -4.46
N TRP A 259 -24.03 -18.77 -5.56
CA TRP A 259 -24.10 -19.69 -6.68
C TRP A 259 -22.71 -20.25 -6.96
N GLU A 260 -22.62 -21.56 -7.13
CA GLU A 260 -21.44 -22.21 -7.67
C GLU A 260 -21.57 -22.25 -9.19
N VAL A 261 -20.60 -21.65 -9.88
CA VAL A 261 -20.49 -21.66 -11.34
C VAL A 261 -19.26 -22.46 -11.71
N ARG A 262 -19.45 -23.57 -12.45
CA ARG A 262 -18.33 -24.30 -13.03
C ARG A 262 -17.85 -23.57 -14.29
N LEU A 263 -16.57 -23.27 -14.36
CA LEU A 263 -15.91 -22.60 -15.46
C LEU A 263 -15.03 -23.59 -16.23
N ILE A 264 -15.17 -23.60 -17.55
CA ILE A 264 -14.41 -24.45 -18.45
C ILE A 264 -13.41 -23.56 -19.20
N PRO A 265 -12.13 -23.91 -19.28
CA PRO A 265 -11.14 -23.12 -20.01
C PRO A 265 -11.54 -22.99 -21.48
N GLY A 266 -11.54 -21.76 -22.00
CA GLY A 266 -11.74 -21.50 -23.42
C GLY A 266 -10.46 -21.74 -24.24
N PRO A 267 -10.55 -21.61 -25.57
CA PRO A 267 -9.40 -21.78 -26.45
C PRO A 267 -8.25 -20.84 -26.05
N GLY A 268 -7.07 -21.39 -25.78
CA GLY A 268 -5.87 -20.64 -25.39
C GLY A 268 -5.67 -20.43 -23.88
N VAL A 269 -6.61 -20.86 -23.03
CA VAL A 269 -6.46 -20.81 -21.57
C VAL A 269 -5.89 -22.14 -21.07
N MET A 270 -4.62 -22.13 -20.65
CA MET A 270 -3.93 -23.32 -20.13
C MET A 270 -4.21 -23.49 -18.62
N SER A 271 -5.46 -23.84 -18.27
CA SER A 271 -5.92 -24.01 -16.89
C SER A 271 -6.96 -25.14 -16.81
N PRO A 272 -7.00 -25.96 -15.73
CA PRO A 272 -8.07 -26.94 -15.55
C PRO A 272 -9.44 -26.25 -15.31
N PRO A 273 -10.57 -26.98 -15.44
CA PRO A 273 -11.88 -26.46 -15.05
C PRO A 273 -11.90 -26.00 -13.59
N LEU A 274 -12.55 -24.87 -13.31
CA LEU A 274 -12.63 -24.26 -11.99
C LEU A 274 -14.08 -24.26 -11.49
N SER A 275 -14.29 -24.35 -10.19
CA SER A 275 -15.59 -24.02 -9.57
C SER A 275 -15.42 -22.71 -8.81
N VAL A 276 -16.21 -21.69 -9.15
CA VAL A 276 -16.20 -20.40 -8.45
C VAL A 276 -17.53 -20.15 -7.77
N VAL A 277 -17.47 -19.69 -6.52
CA VAL A 277 -18.67 -19.30 -5.77
C VAL A 277 -18.83 -17.79 -5.84
N VAL A 278 -19.97 -17.33 -6.32
CA VAL A 278 -20.26 -15.90 -6.52
C VAL A 278 -21.65 -15.53 -6.00
N PRO A 279 -21.83 -14.34 -5.40
CA PRO A 279 -23.15 -13.84 -5.04
C PRO A 279 -23.91 -13.40 -6.29
N GLY A 280 -25.20 -13.71 -6.34
CA GLY A 280 -26.07 -13.31 -7.45
C GLY A 280 -27.55 -13.38 -7.06
N ARG A 281 -28.34 -12.43 -7.57
CA ARG A 281 -29.81 -12.46 -7.37
C ARG A 281 -30.45 -13.66 -8.06
N ASP A 282 -29.89 -14.05 -9.20
CA ASP A 282 -30.25 -15.21 -9.99
C ASP A 282 -29.00 -15.88 -10.60
N SER A 283 -29.18 -17.05 -11.21
CA SER A 283 -28.09 -17.81 -11.84
C SER A 283 -27.46 -17.06 -13.02
N ARG A 284 -28.21 -16.20 -13.72
CA ARG A 284 -27.71 -15.45 -14.88
C ARG A 284 -26.73 -14.36 -14.44
N ILE A 285 -27.07 -13.60 -13.40
CA ILE A 285 -26.19 -12.57 -12.82
C ILE A 285 -24.95 -13.21 -12.21
N ALA A 286 -25.11 -14.35 -11.50
CA ALA A 286 -23.98 -15.12 -10.99
C ALA A 286 -23.04 -15.58 -12.12
N THR A 287 -23.59 -16.11 -13.21
CA THR A 287 -22.80 -16.55 -14.37
C THR A 287 -22.02 -15.40 -15.01
N LEU A 288 -22.68 -14.25 -15.20
CA LEU A 288 -22.04 -13.06 -15.76
C LEU A 288 -20.88 -12.59 -14.88
N GLU A 289 -21.08 -12.55 -13.56
CA GLU A 289 -20.05 -12.14 -12.60
C GLU A 289 -18.88 -13.13 -12.54
N ALA A 290 -19.16 -14.43 -12.61
CA ALA A 290 -18.14 -15.48 -12.67
C ALA A 290 -17.25 -15.35 -13.91
N LEU A 291 -17.86 -15.07 -15.08
CA LEU A 291 -17.12 -14.85 -16.33
C LEU A 291 -16.35 -13.53 -16.32
N ARG A 292 -16.90 -12.47 -15.72
CA ARG A 292 -16.22 -11.17 -15.57
C ARG A 292 -14.93 -11.29 -14.75
N ARG A 293 -14.95 -12.12 -13.70
CA ARG A 293 -13.78 -12.38 -12.83
C ARG A 293 -12.76 -13.33 -13.47
N ASN A 294 -13.14 -14.09 -14.50
CA ASN A 294 -12.33 -15.15 -15.12
C ASN A 294 -12.37 -15.02 -16.66
N PRO A 295 -11.70 -13.99 -17.23
CA PRO A 295 -11.69 -13.79 -18.68
C PRO A 295 -11.05 -14.98 -19.40
N GLY A 296 -11.63 -15.37 -20.54
CA GLY A 296 -11.17 -16.51 -21.34
C GLY A 296 -11.76 -17.87 -20.93
N PHE A 297 -12.52 -17.94 -19.83
CA PHE A 297 -13.30 -19.13 -19.48
C PHE A 297 -14.71 -19.06 -20.09
N VAL A 298 -15.34 -20.23 -20.22
CA VAL A 298 -16.73 -20.41 -20.64
C VAL A 298 -17.54 -20.98 -19.48
N ALA A 299 -18.78 -20.53 -19.32
CA ALA A 299 -19.64 -20.98 -18.24
C ALA A 299 -20.16 -22.40 -18.53
N GLY A 300 -19.95 -23.29 -17.55
CA GLY A 300 -20.55 -24.61 -17.47
C GLY A 300 -21.76 -24.63 -16.53
N PRO A 301 -22.04 -25.77 -15.86
CA PRO A 301 -23.16 -25.90 -14.95
C PRO A 301 -23.15 -24.88 -13.80
N VAL A 302 -24.35 -24.42 -13.43
CA VAL A 302 -24.57 -23.42 -12.36
C VAL A 302 -25.55 -23.99 -11.34
N SER A 303 -25.17 -23.99 -10.08
CA SER A 303 -26.02 -24.46 -8.97
C SER A 303 -26.07 -23.42 -7.86
N ARG A 304 -27.21 -23.35 -7.16
CA ARG A 304 -27.31 -22.53 -5.95
C ARG A 304 -26.63 -23.26 -4.81
N VAL A 305 -25.76 -22.58 -4.07
CA VAL A 305 -25.14 -23.14 -2.87
C VAL A 305 -26.20 -23.21 -1.78
N SER A 306 -26.67 -24.41 -1.47
CA SER A 306 -27.57 -24.66 -0.35
C SER A 306 -26.76 -24.95 0.91
N GLY A 307 -26.55 -23.93 1.72
CA GLY A 307 -25.96 -24.06 3.06
C GLY A 307 -26.66 -23.12 4.02
N ARG A 308 -26.98 -23.59 5.24
CA ARG A 308 -27.28 -22.70 6.36
C ARG A 308 -25.96 -22.01 6.72
N PHE A 309 -25.89 -20.71 6.53
CA PHE A 309 -24.86 -19.84 7.12
C PHE A 309 -25.34 -19.37 8.49
#